data_AF-K0RT90-F1
#
_entry.id   AF-K0RT90-F1
#
_cell.length_a   1.000
_cell.length_b   1.000
_cell.length_c   1.000
_cell.angle_alpha   90.00
_cell.angle_beta   90.00
_cell.angle_gamma   90.00
#
_symmetry.space_group_name_H-M   'P 1'
#
loop_
_entity.id
_entity.type
_entity.pdbx_description
1 polymer ?
#
loop_
_entity_poly.entity_id
_entity_poly.type
_entity_poly.pdbx_seq_one_letter_code
_entity_poly.pdbx_strand_id
1 'polypeptide(L)'
;MPANRVHELTMVRTRVAKKDPAAIYHLGYQYYYGKCGLQRDMRKSVDLWTESAELEGVGQDEAKAVEFFTKAAMRGHAESRRNLGCFEGGKGGTTNDRAVRHIMISAKMGYTEAIESIKIMFLKGNATKEQYAEALNGYQVVEEMKSHDRDEETWIYKLKRALYPPGQLLIPPHLITFLD
;
A
#
# COMPACT_ATOMS: atom_id res chain seq x y z
N MET A 1 -33.98 -26.54 -11.64
CA MET A 1 -35.37 -26.05 -11.56
C MET A 1 -35.41 -24.55 -11.87
N PRO A 2 -36.15 -24.11 -12.90
CA PRO A 2 -36.18 -22.72 -13.37
C PRO A 2 -36.94 -21.73 -12.47
N ALA A 3 -37.90 -22.20 -11.66
CA ALA A 3 -38.72 -21.36 -10.79
C ALA A 3 -37.91 -20.62 -9.70
N ASN A 4 -36.85 -21.24 -9.16
CA ASN A 4 -36.03 -20.66 -8.10
C ASN A 4 -35.20 -19.45 -8.60
N ARG A 5 -34.69 -19.52 -9.84
CA ARG A 5 -33.86 -18.45 -10.43
C ARG A 5 -34.67 -17.18 -10.73
N VAL A 6 -35.93 -17.32 -11.12
CA VAL A 6 -36.83 -16.20 -11.40
C VAL A 6 -37.22 -15.49 -10.10
N HIS A 7 -37.49 -16.26 -9.04
CA HIS A 7 -37.77 -15.72 -7.72
C HIS A 7 -36.56 -14.98 -7.13
N GLU A 8 -35.36 -15.58 -7.19
CA GLU A 8 -34.09 -14.94 -6.77
C GLU A 8 -33.82 -13.63 -7.53
N LEU A 9 -34.00 -13.61 -8.85
CA LEU A 9 -33.81 -12.41 -9.66
C LEU A 9 -34.82 -11.30 -9.31
N THR A 10 -36.05 -11.67 -8.97
CA THR A 10 -37.10 -10.72 -8.56
C THR A 10 -36.78 -10.08 -7.21
N MET A 11 -36.28 -10.88 -6.25
CA MET A 11 -35.82 -10.40 -4.95
C MET A 11 -34.61 -9.44 -5.10
N VAL A 12 -33.63 -9.81 -5.94
CA VAL A 12 -32.47 -8.94 -6.24
C VAL A 12 -32.92 -7.64 -6.89
N ARG A 13 -33.80 -7.68 -7.90
CA ARG A 13 -34.34 -6.47 -8.56
C ARG A 13 -35.09 -5.55 -7.60
N THR A 14 -35.83 -6.12 -6.65
CA THR A 14 -36.54 -5.33 -5.62
C THR A 14 -35.57 -4.61 -4.69
N ARG A 15 -34.45 -5.25 -4.33
CA ARG A 15 -33.40 -4.63 -3.51
C ARG A 15 -32.59 -3.60 -4.29
N VAL A 16 -32.32 -3.85 -5.57
CA VAL A 16 -31.70 -2.88 -6.50
C VAL A 16 -32.57 -1.62 -6.62
N ALA A 17 -33.90 -1.76 -6.72
CA ALA A 17 -34.82 -0.61 -6.74
C ALA A 17 -34.77 0.22 -5.45
N LYS A 18 -34.34 -0.38 -4.33
CA LYS A 18 -34.12 0.30 -3.04
C LYS A 18 -32.69 0.86 -2.90
N LYS A 19 -31.89 0.85 -3.96
CA LYS A 19 -30.48 1.27 -3.96
C LYS A 19 -29.60 0.54 -2.94
N ASP A 20 -29.88 -0.73 -2.70
CA ASP A 20 -29.07 -1.59 -1.84
C ASP A 20 -27.76 -1.98 -2.56
N PRO A 21 -26.57 -1.53 -2.08
CA PRO A 21 -25.30 -1.75 -2.75
C PRO A 21 -24.99 -3.24 -2.94
N ALA A 22 -25.20 -4.06 -1.89
CA ALA A 22 -24.94 -5.49 -1.96
C ALA A 22 -25.79 -6.17 -3.05
N ALA A 23 -27.05 -5.74 -3.22
CA ALA A 23 -27.92 -6.28 -4.25
C ALA A 23 -27.52 -5.83 -5.67
N ILE A 24 -27.07 -4.58 -5.82
CA ILE A 24 -26.55 -4.05 -7.08
C ILE A 24 -25.26 -4.77 -7.48
N TYR A 25 -24.34 -4.97 -6.53
CA TYR A 25 -23.12 -5.76 -6.73
C TYR A 25 -23.42 -7.21 -7.14
N HIS A 26 -24.35 -7.86 -6.42
CA HIS A 26 -24.79 -9.20 -6.75
C HIS A 26 -25.43 -9.28 -8.14
N LEU A 27 -26.21 -8.28 -8.56
CA LEU A 27 -26.79 -8.24 -9.90
C LEU A 27 -25.71 -8.09 -10.98
N GLY A 28 -24.69 -7.25 -10.76
CA GLY A 28 -23.52 -7.15 -11.64
C GLY A 28 -22.85 -8.50 -11.85
N TYR A 29 -22.61 -9.24 -10.76
CA TYR A 29 -22.06 -10.59 -10.82
C TYR A 29 -22.91 -11.58 -11.65
N GLN A 30 -24.25 -11.48 -11.61
CA GLN A 30 -25.12 -12.31 -12.45
C GLN A 30 -24.95 -11.99 -13.95
N TYR A 31 -24.80 -10.71 -14.31
CA TYR A 31 -24.51 -10.30 -15.69
C TYR A 31 -23.10 -10.70 -16.16
N TYR A 32 -22.10 -10.68 -15.27
CA TYR A 32 -20.74 -11.12 -15.62
C TYR A 32 -20.66 -12.61 -15.98
N TYR A 33 -21.40 -13.47 -15.27
CA TYR A 33 -21.41 -14.91 -15.51
C TYR A 33 -22.56 -15.38 -16.41
N GLY A 34 -23.51 -14.51 -16.77
CA GLY A 34 -24.71 -14.89 -17.54
C GLY A 34 -25.59 -15.90 -16.80
N LYS A 35 -25.76 -15.69 -15.48
CA LYS A 35 -26.52 -16.58 -14.59
C LYS A 35 -27.97 -16.11 -14.44
N CYS A 36 -28.84 -16.96 -13.87
CA CYS A 36 -30.25 -16.65 -13.63
C CYS A 36 -31.08 -16.24 -14.88
N GLY A 37 -30.71 -16.77 -16.06
CA GLY A 37 -31.41 -16.48 -17.31
C GLY A 37 -31.04 -15.13 -17.94
N LEU A 38 -30.04 -14.44 -17.41
CA LEU A 38 -29.47 -13.24 -18.00
C LEU A 38 -28.38 -13.61 -19.00
N GLN A 39 -28.32 -12.88 -20.12
CA GLN A 39 -27.21 -12.97 -21.05
C GLN A 39 -25.96 -12.36 -20.41
N ARG A 40 -24.79 -12.94 -20.69
CA ARG A 40 -23.52 -12.39 -20.24
C ARG A 40 -23.31 -11.00 -20.83
N ASP A 41 -23.21 -9.99 -19.97
CA ASP A 41 -22.98 -8.60 -20.33
C ASP A 41 -21.93 -7.99 -19.40
N MET A 42 -20.70 -7.92 -19.90
CA MET A 42 -19.58 -7.38 -19.12
C MET A 42 -19.70 -5.89 -18.89
N ARG A 43 -20.28 -5.14 -19.83
CA ARG A 43 -20.41 -3.69 -19.68
C ARG A 43 -21.40 -3.35 -18.58
N LYS A 44 -22.57 -3.99 -18.62
CA LYS A 44 -23.60 -3.83 -17.62
C LYS A 44 -23.18 -4.31 -16.23
N SER A 45 -22.33 -5.33 -16.15
CA SER A 45 -21.72 -5.75 -14.88
C SER A 45 -20.82 -4.68 -14.28
N VAL A 46 -19.97 -4.06 -15.10
CA VAL A 46 -19.06 -2.99 -14.66
C VAL A 46 -19.86 -1.78 -14.21
N ASP A 47 -20.87 -1.37 -14.98
CA ASP A 47 -21.73 -0.23 -14.64
C ASP A 47 -22.43 -0.44 -13.27
N LEU A 48 -22.94 -1.64 -13.01
CA LEU A 48 -23.57 -1.98 -11.72
C LEU A 48 -22.57 -2.02 -10.57
N TRP A 49 -21.36 -2.53 -10.78
CA TRP A 49 -20.33 -2.51 -9.74
C TRP A 49 -19.89 -1.09 -9.40
N THR A 50 -19.79 -0.21 -10.40
CA THR A 50 -19.52 1.21 -10.20
C THR A 50 -20.65 1.88 -9.41
N GLU A 51 -21.91 1.65 -9.78
CA GLU A 51 -23.08 2.18 -9.05
C GLU A 51 -23.12 1.70 -7.59
N SER A 52 -22.83 0.41 -7.35
CA SER A 52 -22.71 -0.14 -6.00
C SER A 52 -21.63 0.55 -5.18
N ALA A 53 -20.45 0.77 -5.77
CA ALA A 53 -19.32 1.42 -5.11
C ALA A 53 -19.61 2.89 -4.77
N GLU A 54 -20.34 3.59 -5.64
CA GLU A 54 -20.79 4.96 -5.38
C GLU A 54 -21.80 5.01 -4.22
N LEU A 55 -22.73 4.06 -4.14
CA LEU A 55 -23.75 3.99 -3.09
C LEU A 55 -23.20 3.54 -1.73
N GLU A 56 -22.19 2.68 -1.70
CA GLU A 56 -21.44 2.34 -0.49
C GLU A 56 -20.54 3.49 0.00
N GLY A 57 -20.40 4.55 -0.80
CA GLY A 57 -19.60 5.72 -0.42
C GLY A 57 -18.11 5.39 -0.40
N VAL A 58 -17.61 4.63 -1.38
CA VAL A 58 -16.17 4.35 -1.52
C VAL A 58 -15.33 5.63 -1.49
N GLY A 59 -15.87 6.77 -1.95
CA GLY A 59 -15.22 8.09 -1.81
C GLY A 59 -15.03 8.56 -0.35
N GLN A 60 -15.90 8.17 0.58
CA GLN A 60 -15.74 8.42 2.03
C GLN A 60 -14.67 7.53 2.64
N ASP A 61 -14.60 6.26 2.24
CA ASP A 61 -13.59 5.34 2.76
C ASP A 61 -12.21 5.56 2.14
N GLU A 62 -12.13 6.02 0.89
CA GLU A 62 -10.88 6.53 0.31
C GLU A 62 -10.36 7.76 1.07
N ALA A 63 -11.24 8.71 1.43
CA ALA A 63 -10.84 9.89 2.20
C ALA A 63 -10.30 9.50 3.59
N LYS A 64 -10.97 8.56 4.28
CA LYS A 64 -10.47 8.01 5.55
C LYS A 64 -9.15 7.26 5.36
N ALA A 65 -9.01 6.46 4.31
CA ALA A 65 -7.78 5.73 4.01
C ALA A 65 -6.61 6.70 3.78
N VAL A 66 -6.82 7.77 3.01
CA VAL A 66 -5.84 8.84 2.81
C VAL A 66 -5.47 9.50 4.15
N GLU A 67 -6.44 9.76 5.03
CA GLU A 67 -6.17 10.31 6.35
C GLU A 67 -5.29 9.38 7.21
N PHE A 68 -5.61 8.08 7.23
CA PHE A 68 -4.82 7.07 7.95
C PHE A 68 -3.41 6.93 7.37
N PHE A 69 -3.27 6.85 6.05
CA PHE A 69 -1.97 6.78 5.40
C PHE A 69 -1.16 8.06 5.61
N THR A 70 -1.80 9.23 5.66
CA THR A 70 -1.13 10.50 5.99
C THR A 70 -0.54 10.44 7.39
N LYS A 71 -1.34 10.05 8.39
CA LYS A 71 -0.87 9.92 9.78
C LYS A 71 0.29 8.93 9.91
N ALA A 72 0.20 7.78 9.25
CA ALA A 72 1.26 6.77 9.27
C ALA A 72 2.52 7.22 8.51
N ALA A 73 2.36 7.90 7.37
CA ALA A 73 3.47 8.47 6.61
C ALA A 73 4.19 9.59 7.37
N MET A 74 3.48 10.39 8.16
CA MET A 74 4.06 11.40 9.07
C MET A 74 4.87 10.74 10.20
N ARG A 75 4.49 9.53 10.62
CA ARG A 75 5.25 8.72 11.60
C ARG A 75 6.42 7.94 10.98
N GLY A 76 6.67 8.09 9.68
CA GLY A 76 7.77 7.42 9.00
C GLY A 76 7.46 6.01 8.48
N HIS A 77 6.19 5.64 8.29
CA HIS A 77 5.87 4.39 7.58
C HIS A 77 6.04 4.56 6.06
N ALA A 78 7.06 3.89 5.51
CA ALA A 78 7.39 3.95 4.09
C ALA A 78 6.29 3.35 3.20
N GLU A 79 5.68 2.24 3.63
CA GLU A 79 4.56 1.59 2.94
C GLU A 79 3.35 2.53 2.84
N SER A 80 2.93 3.14 3.96
CA SER A 80 1.80 4.08 3.97
C SER A 80 2.05 5.28 3.06
N ARG A 81 3.30 5.74 2.96
CA ARG A 81 3.68 6.82 2.05
C ARG A 81 3.57 6.39 0.58
N ARG A 82 3.95 5.15 0.23
CA ARG A 82 3.70 4.58 -1.10
C ARG A 82 2.21 4.48 -1.40
N ASN A 83 1.42 3.98 -0.46
CA ASN A 83 -0.03 3.84 -0.60
C ASN A 83 -0.67 5.19 -0.91
N LEU A 84 -0.28 6.23 -0.18
CA LEU A 84 -0.74 7.60 -0.43
C LEU A 84 -0.44 8.08 -1.86
N GLY A 85 0.78 7.81 -2.35
CA GLY A 85 1.15 8.10 -3.74
C GLY A 85 0.29 7.35 -4.76
N CYS A 86 -0.09 6.09 -4.50
CA CYS A 86 -1.00 5.34 -5.37
C CYS A 86 -2.42 5.92 -5.38
N PHE A 87 -2.97 6.29 -4.22
CA PHE A 87 -4.29 6.94 -4.13
C PHE A 87 -4.32 8.28 -4.86
N GLU A 88 -3.23 9.05 -4.79
CA GLU A 88 -3.10 10.32 -5.49
C GLU A 88 -2.90 10.13 -7.01
N GLY A 89 -2.09 9.16 -7.44
CA GLY A 89 -1.83 8.89 -8.86
C GLY A 89 -3.06 8.38 -9.63
N GLY A 90 -4.03 7.78 -8.94
CA GLY A 90 -5.29 7.32 -9.54
C GLY A 90 -6.21 8.44 -10.04
N LYS A 91 -6.02 9.69 -9.58
CA LYS A 91 -6.91 10.83 -9.87
C LYS A 91 -6.54 11.62 -11.14
N GLY A 92 -5.44 11.27 -11.81
CA GLY A 92 -5.03 11.83 -13.10
C GLY A 92 -4.33 13.20 -13.08
N GLY A 93 -3.67 13.52 -14.20
CA GLY A 93 -3.13 14.82 -14.61
C GLY A 93 -2.11 15.45 -13.65
N THR A 94 -2.57 16.43 -12.87
CA THR A 94 -1.77 17.24 -11.92
C THR A 94 -1.42 16.51 -10.63
N THR A 95 -2.02 15.34 -10.39
CA THR A 95 -1.81 14.56 -9.16
C THR A 95 -0.62 13.59 -9.29
N ASN A 96 -0.12 13.38 -10.52
CA ASN A 96 1.00 12.49 -10.80
C ASN A 96 2.32 12.98 -10.18
N ASP A 97 2.60 14.28 -10.19
CA ASP A 97 3.82 14.83 -9.58
C ASP A 97 3.86 14.65 -8.07
N ARG A 98 2.70 14.75 -7.41
CA ARG A 98 2.58 14.44 -5.98
C ARG A 98 2.75 12.95 -5.73
N ALA A 99 2.09 12.11 -6.52
CA ALA A 99 2.22 10.66 -6.45
C ALA A 99 3.68 10.22 -6.57
N VAL A 100 4.40 10.73 -7.57
CA VAL A 100 5.82 10.45 -7.79
C VAL A 100 6.66 10.87 -6.58
N ARG A 101 6.43 12.06 -6.01
CA ARG A 101 7.13 12.49 -4.79
C ARG A 101 6.90 11.55 -3.62
N HIS A 102 5.67 11.11 -3.39
CA HIS A 102 5.35 10.16 -2.32
C HIS A 102 6.10 8.84 -2.50
N ILE A 103 6.15 8.33 -3.73
CA ILE A 103 6.87 7.09 -4.05
C ILE A 103 8.39 7.28 -3.89
N MET A 104 8.95 8.39 -4.35
CA MET A 104 10.39 8.69 -4.21
C MET A 104 10.82 8.77 -2.76
N ILE A 105 10.02 9.39 -1.89
CA ILE A 105 10.35 9.45 -0.46
C ILE A 105 10.26 8.05 0.16
N SER A 106 9.28 7.23 -0.22
CA SER A 106 9.19 5.83 0.23
C SER A 106 10.43 5.02 -0.19
N ALA A 107 10.93 5.22 -1.42
CA ALA A 107 12.18 4.61 -1.89
C ALA A 107 13.40 5.07 -1.08
N LYS A 108 13.50 6.37 -0.78
CA LYS A 108 14.54 6.96 0.11
C LYS A 108 14.44 6.53 1.57
N MET A 109 13.37 5.83 1.96
CA MET A 109 13.24 5.20 3.27
C MET A 109 13.61 3.70 3.22
N GLY A 110 14.07 3.21 2.06
CA GLY A 110 14.48 1.82 1.85
C GLY A 110 13.34 0.86 1.59
N TYR A 111 12.20 1.33 1.07
CA TYR A 111 11.08 0.45 0.72
C TYR A 111 11.20 -0.08 -0.71
N THR A 112 11.36 -1.39 -0.85
CA THR A 112 11.59 -2.07 -2.13
C THR A 112 10.43 -1.92 -3.11
N GLU A 113 9.19 -2.05 -2.63
CA GLU A 113 7.99 -1.95 -3.49
C GLU A 113 7.77 -0.53 -4.04
N ALA A 114 8.38 0.49 -3.44
CA ALA A 114 8.38 1.84 -4.00
C ALA A 114 9.14 1.90 -5.33
N ILE A 115 10.20 1.11 -5.50
CA ILE A 115 10.99 1.03 -6.74
C ILE A 115 10.16 0.44 -7.89
N GLU A 116 9.41 -0.63 -7.62
CA GLU A 116 8.51 -1.19 -8.64
C GLU A 116 7.39 -0.22 -8.98
N SER A 117 6.88 0.51 -7.98
CA SER A 117 5.83 1.49 -8.18
C SER A 117 6.29 2.68 -9.06
N ILE A 118 7.51 3.21 -8.86
CA ILE A 118 8.05 4.27 -9.71
C ILE A 118 8.38 3.77 -11.12
N LYS A 119 8.80 2.51 -11.27
CA LYS A 119 9.01 1.87 -12.58
C LYS A 119 7.71 1.78 -13.37
N ILE A 120 6.61 1.38 -12.72
CA ILE A 120 5.27 1.39 -13.34
C ILE A 120 4.87 2.81 -13.75
N MET A 121 5.13 3.82 -12.91
CA MET A 121 4.84 5.22 -13.23
C MET A 121 5.67 5.72 -14.42
N PHE A 122 6.94 5.33 -14.50
CA PHE A 122 7.82 5.65 -15.64
C PHE A 122 7.32 5.00 -16.94
N LEU A 123 6.97 3.71 -16.92
CA LEU A 123 6.42 2.99 -18.09
C LEU A 123 5.10 3.57 -18.59
N LYS A 124 4.29 4.14 -17.68
CA LYS A 124 3.05 4.85 -18.01
C LYS A 124 3.25 6.29 -18.50
N GLY A 125 4.48 6.81 -18.48
CA GLY A 125 4.80 8.18 -18.84
C GLY A 125 4.44 9.22 -17.75
N ASN A 126 4.14 8.77 -16.54
CA ASN A 126 3.79 9.63 -15.40
C ASN A 126 5.01 10.07 -14.57
N ALA A 127 6.17 9.43 -14.76
CA ALA A 127 7.43 9.78 -14.12
C ALA A 127 8.53 9.94 -15.17
N THR A 128 9.48 10.84 -14.94
CA THR A 128 10.62 11.05 -15.83
C THR A 128 11.75 10.05 -15.55
N LYS A 129 12.69 9.96 -16.49
CA LYS A 129 13.87 9.09 -16.34
C LYS A 129 14.72 9.52 -15.13
N GLU A 130 14.82 10.82 -14.90
CA GLU A 130 15.56 11.42 -13.80
C GLU A 130 14.94 11.05 -12.44
N GLN A 131 13.61 11.14 -12.33
CA GLN A 131 12.88 10.74 -11.13
C GLN A 131 13.03 9.25 -10.81
N TYR A 132 13.03 8.40 -11.84
CA TYR A 132 13.29 6.97 -11.69
C TYR A 132 14.71 6.69 -11.20
N ALA A 133 15.72 7.33 -11.81
CA ALA A 133 17.12 7.18 -11.42
C ALA A 133 17.36 7.68 -9.98
N GLU A 134 16.75 8.80 -9.59
CA GLU A 134 16.85 9.34 -8.23
C GLU A 134 16.25 8.39 -7.18
N ALA A 135 15.09 7.78 -7.47
CA ALA A 135 14.47 6.81 -6.57
C ALA A 135 15.36 5.58 -6.33
N LEU A 136 15.97 5.04 -7.40
CA LEU A 136 16.93 3.94 -7.31
C LEU A 136 18.17 4.31 -6.49
N ASN A 137 18.76 5.47 -6.76
CA ASN A 137 19.93 5.94 -6.04
C ASN A 137 19.62 6.15 -4.55
N GLY A 138 18.48 6.75 -4.24
CA GLY A 138 18.03 6.96 -2.86
C GLY A 138 17.84 5.66 -2.07
N TYR A 139 17.33 4.61 -2.72
CA TYR A 139 17.21 3.28 -2.10
C TYR A 139 18.59 2.65 -1.86
N GLN A 140 19.49 2.73 -2.85
CA GLN A 140 20.83 2.15 -2.77
C GLN A 140 21.64 2.73 -1.61
N VAL A 141 21.61 4.05 -1.44
CA VAL A 141 22.28 4.75 -0.33
C VAL A 141 21.78 4.27 1.03
N VAL A 142 20.47 4.04 1.19
CA VAL A 142 19.90 3.50 2.44
C VAL A 142 20.37 2.08 2.71
N GLU A 143 20.43 1.23 1.68
CA GLU A 143 20.89 -0.15 1.84
C GLU A 143 22.38 -0.23 2.18
N GLU A 144 23.19 0.65 1.58
CA GLU A 144 24.62 0.79 1.90
C GLU A 144 24.83 1.22 3.36
N MET A 145 24.08 2.21 3.85
CA MET A 145 24.16 2.63 5.26
C MET A 145 23.78 1.49 6.22
N LYS A 146 22.71 0.74 5.92
CA LYS A 146 22.32 -0.44 6.72
C LYS A 146 23.41 -1.53 6.75
N SER A 147 24.13 -1.71 5.65
CA SER A 147 25.24 -2.67 5.59
C SER A 147 26.43 -2.22 6.44
N HIS A 148 26.75 -0.93 6.41
CA HIS A 148 27.84 -0.35 7.18
C HIS A 148 27.57 -0.41 8.69
N ASP A 149 26.38 -0.01 9.13
CA ASP A 149 25.98 -0.08 10.55
C ASP A 149 26.03 -1.53 11.07
N ARG A 150 25.65 -2.52 10.24
CA ARG A 150 25.74 -3.95 10.60
C ARG A 150 27.19 -4.39 10.76
N ASP A 151 28.09 -3.93 9.88
CA ASP A 151 29.51 -4.26 9.96
C ASP A 151 30.16 -3.59 11.18
N GLU A 152 29.77 -2.37 11.54
CA GLU A 152 30.18 -1.69 12.77
C GLU A 152 29.66 -2.39 14.03
N GLU A 153 28.37 -2.76 14.08
CA GLU A 153 27.81 -3.54 15.21
C GLU A 153 28.53 -4.88 15.36
N THR A 154 28.83 -5.54 14.24
CA THR A 154 29.58 -6.80 14.22
C THR A 154 31.02 -6.59 14.71
N TRP A 155 31.66 -5.48 14.35
CA TRP A 155 33.02 -5.13 14.79
C TRP A 155 33.06 -4.78 16.29
N ILE A 156 32.13 -3.96 16.76
CA ILE A 156 31.95 -3.62 18.19
C ILE A 156 31.69 -4.89 19.00
N TYR A 157 30.83 -5.79 18.51
CA TYR A 157 30.55 -7.08 19.15
C TYR A 157 31.81 -7.97 19.23
N LYS A 158 32.57 -8.08 18.13
CA LYS A 158 33.84 -8.83 18.10
C LYS A 158 34.89 -8.23 19.05
N LEU A 159 35.02 -6.90 19.10
CA LEU A 159 35.92 -6.19 20.01
C LEU A 159 35.55 -6.40 21.48
N LYS A 160 34.27 -6.26 21.82
CA LYS A 160 33.78 -6.50 23.19
C LYS A 160 34.10 -7.93 23.65
N ARG A 161 33.94 -8.92 22.79
CA ARG A 161 34.30 -10.33 23.09
C ARG A 161 35.80 -10.56 23.22
N ALA A 162 36.63 -9.83 22.48
CA ALA A 162 38.08 -9.91 22.57
C ALA A 162 38.63 -9.22 23.82
N LEU A 163 38.05 -8.08 24.21
CA LEU A 163 38.44 -7.31 25.40
C LEU A 163 37.90 -7.92 26.71
N TYR A 164 36.72 -8.55 26.66
CA TYR A 164 36.07 -9.18 27.80
C TYR A 164 35.71 -10.63 27.47
N PRO A 165 36.69 -11.54 27.48
CA PRO A 165 36.41 -12.95 27.25
C PRO A 165 35.51 -13.49 28.38
N PRO A 166 34.48 -14.29 28.05
CA PRO A 166 33.58 -14.84 29.05
C PRO A 166 34.37 -15.69 30.06
N GLY A 167 34.46 -15.22 31.31
CA GLY A 167 35.22 -15.84 32.40
C GLY A 167 36.14 -14.87 33.17
N GLN A 168 36.44 -13.68 32.65
CA GLN A 168 37.14 -12.62 33.40
C GLN A 168 36.15 -11.55 33.86
N LEU A 169 35.64 -11.69 35.10
CA LEU A 169 34.81 -10.68 35.75
C LEU A 169 35.71 -9.53 36.24
N LEU A 170 36.14 -8.65 35.34
CA LEU A 170 36.84 -7.42 35.70
C LEU A 170 35.89 -6.25 35.46
N ILE A 171 35.09 -5.94 36.48
CA ILE A 171 34.24 -4.75 36.49
C ILE A 171 35.17 -3.54 36.55
N PRO A 172 35.15 -2.63 35.56
CA PRO A 172 35.99 -1.45 35.59
C PRO A 172 35.63 -0.57 36.80
N PRO A 173 36.61 -0.02 37.55
CA PRO A 173 36.36 0.72 38.80
C PRO A 173 35.41 1.94 38.68
N HIS A 174 35.19 2.45 37.46
CA HIS A 174 34.37 3.63 37.19
C HIS A 174 32.87 3.34 37.02
N LEU A 175 32.45 2.07 37.01
CA LEU A 175 31.02 1.68 36.92
C LEU A 175 30.36 1.39 38.27
N ILE A 176 31.07 1.57 39.39
CA ILE A 176 30.56 1.28 40.75
C ILE A 176 29.69 2.44 41.32
N THR A 177 29.71 3.64 40.73
CA THR A 177 29.07 4.83 41.35
C THR A 177 27.61 5.09 40.93
N PHE A 178 26.87 4.10 40.40
CA PHE A 178 25.45 4.28 40.02
C PHE A 178 24.48 3.28 40.68
N LEU A 179 24.90 2.62 41.75
CA LEU A 179 24.02 1.83 42.60
C LEU A 179 24.24 2.21 44.07
N ASP A 180 23.74 3.39 44.44
CA ASP A 180 23.30 3.76 45.80
C ASP A 180 21.97 4.53 45.67
#